data_AF-A0A535RPU6-F1
#
_entry.id   AF-A0A535RPU6-F1
#
_cell.length_a   1.000
_cell.length_b   1.000
_cell.length_c   1.000
_cell.angle_alpha   90.00
_cell.angle_beta   90.00
_cell.angle_gamma   90.00
#
_symmetry.space_group_name_H-M   'P 1'
#
loop_
_entity.id
_entity.type
_entity.pdbx_description
1 polymer ?
#
loop_
_entity_poly.entity_id
_entity_poly.type
_entity_poly.pdbx_seq_one_letter_code
_entity_poly.pdbx_strand_id
1 'polypeptide(L)'
;MSTDRSFALTRATSYSTLLTAAAAGEAQRGMIHSAFKAAANIVFPGGLILSLNASNSSRMPNGLELSSVPGTFPFTMLRSGQTVLFGAQRVVIEARYTARK
;
A
#
# COMPACT_ATOMS: atom_id res chain seq x y z
N MET A 1 13.01 12.64 -23.30
CA MET A 1 12.12 12.84 -22.14
C MET A 1 10.92 11.91 -22.27
N SER A 2 10.79 10.90 -21.42
CA SER A 2 9.48 10.35 -21.04
C SER A 2 9.58 9.91 -19.59
N THR A 3 8.81 10.59 -18.76
CA THR A 3 8.70 10.46 -17.31
C THR A 3 8.01 9.15 -16.95
N ASP A 4 8.79 8.10 -16.72
CA ASP A 4 8.27 6.84 -16.22
C ASP A 4 8.02 6.95 -14.69
N ARG A 5 6.95 7.66 -14.33
CA ARG A 5 6.34 7.56 -13.00
C ARG A 5 5.26 6.50 -13.07
N SER A 6 5.67 5.23 -13.14
CA SER A 6 4.74 4.11 -13.13
C SER A 6 4.14 3.98 -11.72
N PHE A 7 2.91 4.46 -11.55
CA PHE A 7 2.15 4.24 -10.32
C PHE A 7 1.72 2.77 -10.27
N ALA A 8 2.03 2.08 -9.18
CA ALA A 8 1.52 0.74 -8.92
C ALA A 8 0.03 0.84 -8.55
N LEU A 9 -0.86 0.47 -9.46
CA LEU A 9 -2.28 0.30 -9.13
C LEU A 9 -2.51 -1.13 -8.67
N THR A 10 -2.93 -1.31 -7.42
CA THR A 10 -3.20 -2.64 -6.87
C THR A 10 -4.65 -2.71 -6.38
N ARG A 11 -5.35 -3.77 -6.80
CA ARG A 11 -6.74 -4.04 -6.39
C ARG A 11 -6.72 -4.70 -5.02
N ALA A 12 -7.44 -4.11 -4.08
CA ALA A 12 -7.55 -4.60 -2.72
C ALA A 12 -8.61 -5.72 -2.64
N THR A 13 -8.20 -6.96 -2.36
CA THR A 13 -9.10 -8.04 -1.90
C THR A 13 -8.92 -8.22 -0.39
N SER A 14 -9.89 -7.74 0.40
CA SER A 14 -9.79 -7.74 1.86
C SER A 14 -10.51 -8.90 2.52
N TYR A 15 -9.95 -9.37 3.64
CA TYR A 15 -10.56 -10.37 4.52
C TYR A 15 -11.29 -9.77 5.75
N SER A 16 -11.33 -8.43 5.91
CA SER A 16 -11.98 -7.78 7.07
C SER A 16 -13.08 -6.79 6.68
N THR A 17 -14.18 -6.77 7.44
CA THR A 17 -15.32 -5.88 7.22
C THR A 17 -14.95 -4.39 7.29
N LEU A 18 -14.05 -4.01 8.20
CA LEU A 18 -13.59 -2.62 8.35
C LEU A 18 -12.79 -2.15 7.13
N LEU A 19 -11.91 -2.99 6.60
CA LEU A 19 -11.16 -2.69 5.38
C LEU A 19 -12.06 -2.71 4.14
N THR A 20 -13.08 -3.58 4.09
CA THR A 20 -14.06 -3.58 3.00
C THR A 20 -14.87 -2.28 3.01
N ALA A 21 -15.32 -1.82 4.17
CA ALA A 21 -16.03 -0.55 4.30
C ALA A 21 -15.12 0.64 3.94
N ALA A 22 -13.88 0.67 4.44
CA ALA A 22 -12.91 1.71 4.11
C ALA A 22 -12.49 1.68 2.63
N ALA A 23 -12.42 0.51 2.00
CA ALA A 23 -12.16 0.38 0.57
C ALA A 23 -13.35 0.84 -0.27
N ALA A 24 -14.59 0.63 0.18
CA ALA A 24 -15.79 1.07 -0.54
C ALA A 24 -16.10 2.57 -0.34
N GLY A 25 -15.61 3.16 0.75
CA GLY A 25 -15.82 4.55 1.11
C GLY A 25 -14.94 5.56 0.36
N GLU A 26 -15.03 6.81 0.81
CA GLU A 26 -14.25 7.94 0.30
C GLU A 26 -12.75 7.70 0.39
N ALA A 27 -12.02 8.19 -0.61
CA ALA A 27 -10.57 8.04 -0.67
C ALA A 27 -9.89 8.82 0.46
N GLN A 28 -9.10 8.12 1.27
CA GLN A 28 -8.33 8.69 2.36
C GLN A 28 -6.82 8.60 2.09
N ARG A 29 -6.09 9.61 2.56
CA ARG A 29 -4.63 9.63 2.55
C ARG A 29 -4.08 9.06 3.85
N GLY A 30 -3.20 8.08 3.71
CA GLY A 30 -2.39 7.51 4.76
C GLY A 30 -0.91 7.56 4.41
N MET A 31 -0.10 6.90 5.23
CA MET A 31 1.34 6.88 5.08
C MET A 31 1.90 5.50 5.36
N ILE A 32 2.89 5.08 4.57
CA ILE A 32 3.67 3.88 4.89
C ILE A 32 4.44 4.15 6.19
N HIS A 33 4.07 3.46 7.25
CA HIS A 33 4.77 3.54 8.53
C HIS A 33 6.05 2.70 8.49
N SER A 34 5.94 1.44 8.07
CA SER A 34 7.04 0.49 8.02
C SER A 34 6.99 -0.33 6.73
N ALA A 35 8.15 -0.56 6.11
CA ALA A 35 8.28 -1.36 4.90
C ALA A 35 9.36 -2.44 5.10
N PHE A 36 9.06 -3.66 4.66
CA PHE A 36 9.90 -4.85 4.77
C PHE A 36 10.01 -5.54 3.41
N LYS A 37 10.87 -6.55 3.34
CA LYS A 37 11.02 -7.36 2.12
C LYS A 37 9.72 -8.03 1.66
N ALA A 38 8.86 -8.45 2.59
CA ALA A 38 7.65 -9.23 2.28
C ALA A 38 6.34 -8.54 2.68
N ALA A 39 6.42 -7.40 3.34
CA ALA A 39 5.25 -6.74 3.90
C ALA A 39 5.45 -5.23 4.05
N ALA A 40 4.34 -4.49 4.16
CA ALA A 40 4.38 -3.09 4.58
C ALA A 40 3.14 -2.75 5.40
N ASN A 41 3.28 -1.85 6.37
CA ASN A 41 2.17 -1.36 7.17
C ASN A 41 1.90 0.11 6.83
N ILE A 42 0.64 0.40 6.52
CA ILE A 42 0.15 1.72 6.17
C ILE A 42 -0.78 2.16 7.29
N VAL A 43 -0.60 3.39 7.76
CA VAL A 43 -1.44 3.99 8.79
C VAL A 43 -2.28 5.08 8.14
N PHE A 44 -3.59 5.03 8.39
CA PHE A 44 -4.56 6.04 7.97
C PHE A 44 -5.08 6.82 9.19
N PRO A 45 -5.64 8.03 8.99
CA PRO A 45 -6.36 8.75 10.03
C PRO A 45 -7.43 7.89 10.71
N GLY A 46 -7.71 8.15 11.99
CA GLY A 46 -8.68 7.36 12.75
C GLY A 46 -8.16 5.99 13.23
N GLY A 47 -6.87 5.72 13.09
CA GLY A 47 -6.22 4.52 13.65
C GLY A 47 -6.36 3.26 12.78
N LEU A 48 -6.88 3.37 11.56
CA LEU A 48 -6.93 2.26 10.63
C LEU A 48 -5.51 1.88 10.17
N ILE A 49 -5.15 0.61 10.37
CA ILE A 49 -3.89 0.03 9.90
C ILE A 49 -4.21 -0.97 8.79
N LEU A 50 -3.55 -0.79 7.65
CA LEU A 50 -3.61 -1.70 6.52
C LEU A 50 -2.23 -2.33 6.30
N SER A 51 -2.17 -3.66 6.31
CA SER A 51 -0.96 -4.38 5.95
C SER A 51 -0.99 -4.81 4.48
N LEU A 52 0.10 -4.65 3.76
CA LEU A 52 0.32 -5.29 2.45
C LEU A 52 1.20 -6.52 2.68
N ASN A 53 0.82 -7.67 2.14
CA ASN A 53 1.55 -8.93 2.26
C ASN A 53 1.90 -9.49 0.88
N ALA A 54 3.07 -10.09 0.73
CA ALA A 54 3.44 -10.82 -0.47
C ALA A 54 2.71 -12.18 -0.57
N SER A 55 2.50 -12.69 -1.79
CA SER A 55 1.65 -13.84 -2.13
C SER A 55 2.02 -15.18 -1.47
N ASN A 56 3.23 -15.30 -0.91
CA ASN A 56 3.72 -16.51 -0.26
C ASN A 56 4.40 -16.22 1.09
N SER A 57 4.08 -15.10 1.70
CA SER A 57 4.62 -14.69 3.00
C SER A 57 3.65 -14.98 4.14
N SER A 58 4.18 -15.10 5.36
CA SER A 58 3.34 -15.12 6.56
C SER A 58 2.50 -13.85 6.60
N ARG A 59 1.17 -14.00 6.58
CA ARG A 59 0.23 -12.88 6.51
C ARG A 59 0.20 -12.13 7.84
N MET A 60 0.40 -10.82 7.79
CA MET A 60 0.05 -9.92 8.90
C MET A 60 -1.49 -9.86 9.05
N PRO A 61 -2.03 -9.72 10.29
CA PRO A 61 -3.45 -9.48 10.51
C PRO A 61 -3.94 -8.26 9.72
N ASN A 62 -5.19 -8.28 9.26
CA ASN A 62 -5.82 -7.16 8.53
C ASN A 62 -5.05 -6.74 7.26
N GLY A 63 -4.61 -7.74 6.49
CA GLY A 63 -3.74 -7.53 5.34
C GLY A 63 -4.40 -7.76 3.98
N LEU A 64 -3.97 -6.96 2.99
CA LEU A 64 -4.16 -7.23 1.57
C LEU A 64 -3.02 -8.08 1.05
N GLU A 65 -3.34 -9.20 0.41
CA GLU A 65 -2.35 -10.02 -0.27
C GLU A 65 -2.13 -9.48 -1.69
N LEU A 66 -0.86 -9.27 -2.02
CA LEU A 66 -0.42 -8.88 -3.36
C LEU A 66 0.08 -10.13 -4.08
N SER A 67 -0.10 -10.20 -5.40
CA SER A 67 0.46 -11.28 -6.22
C SER A 67 2.00 -11.31 -6.22
N SER A 68 2.63 -10.19 -5.89
CA SER A 68 4.08 -10.03 -5.81
C SER A 68 4.72 -10.90 -4.73
N VAL A 69 5.90 -11.43 -5.02
CA VAL A 69 6.73 -12.19 -4.08
C VAL A 69 7.58 -11.28 -3.18
N PRO A 70 8.10 -11.79 -2.05
CA PRO A 70 9.01 -11.04 -1.20
C PRO A 70 10.25 -10.55 -1.96
N GLY A 71 10.62 -9.29 -1.76
CA GLY A 71 11.82 -8.71 -2.31
C GLY A 71 11.72 -8.39 -3.81
N THR A 72 10.51 -8.38 -4.36
CA THR A 72 10.26 -7.83 -5.70
C THR A 72 9.40 -6.57 -5.59
N PHE A 73 9.14 -5.94 -6.74
CA PHE A 73 8.16 -4.86 -6.82
C PHE A 73 6.77 -5.36 -6.33
N PRO A 74 6.02 -4.57 -5.53
CA PRO A 74 6.36 -3.21 -5.10
C PRO A 74 7.23 -3.12 -3.83
N PHE A 75 7.41 -4.22 -3.07
CA PHE A 75 8.08 -4.21 -1.76
C PHE A 75 9.50 -3.63 -1.77
N THR A 76 10.26 -3.80 -2.85
CA THR A 76 11.60 -3.19 -3.01
C THR A 76 11.59 -1.68 -3.14
N MET A 77 10.46 -1.07 -3.49
CA MET A 77 10.29 0.36 -3.72
C MET A 77 9.55 1.07 -2.57
N LEU A 78 8.96 0.31 -1.65
CA LEU A 78 8.26 0.87 -0.49
C LEU A 78 9.24 1.46 0.51
N ARG A 79 8.95 2.66 1.01
CA ARG A 79 9.75 3.37 2.01
C ARG A 79 8.82 3.99 3.05
N SER A 80 9.28 4.02 4.30
CA SER A 80 8.58 4.76 5.36
C SER A 80 8.43 6.23 4.96
N GLY A 81 7.26 6.79 5.22
CA GLY A 81 6.91 8.16 4.87
C GLY A 81 6.50 8.38 3.41
N GLN A 82 6.19 7.33 2.65
CA GLN A 82 5.48 7.47 1.36
C GLN A 82 3.98 7.63 1.61
N THR A 83 3.35 8.57 0.89
CA THR A 83 1.91 8.78 0.95
C THR A 83 1.18 7.67 0.20
N VAL A 84 0.04 7.23 0.75
CA VAL A 84 -0.81 6.22 0.16
C VAL A 84 -2.25 6.72 0.11
N LEU A 85 -2.90 6.58 -1.03
CA LEU A 85 -4.33 6.76 -1.17
C LEU A 85 -5.02 5.40 -1.08
N PHE A 86 -6.07 5.31 -0.28
CA PHE A 86 -6.89 4.11 -0.14
C PHE A 86 -8.38 4.46 -0.16
N GLY A 87 -9.15 3.70 -0.93
CA GLY A 87 -10.59 3.90 -1.15
C GLY A 87 -10.98 3.54 -2.57
N ALA A 88 -12.27 3.61 -2.91
CA ALA A 88 -12.78 3.22 -4.23
C ALA A 88 -12.22 1.87 -4.76
N GLN A 89 -12.09 0.89 -3.87
CA GLN A 89 -11.54 -0.46 -4.10
C GLN A 89 -10.08 -0.50 -4.58
N ARG A 90 -9.31 0.57 -4.34
CA ARG A 90 -7.96 0.74 -4.85
C ARG A 90 -7.01 1.21 -3.76
N VAL A 91 -5.74 0.82 -3.91
CA VAL A 91 -4.60 1.38 -3.17
C VAL A 91 -3.64 1.98 -4.19
N VAL A 92 -3.23 3.23 -3.98
CA VAL A 92 -2.25 3.93 -4.80
C VAL A 92 -1.16 4.48 -3.90
N ILE A 93 0.09 4.07 -4.14
CA ILE A 93 1.26 4.63 -3.45
C ILE A 93 1.74 5.82 -4.27
N GLU A 94 1.69 7.01 -3.69
CA GLU A 94 2.14 8.23 -4.35
C GLU A 94 3.68 8.24 -4.42
N ALA A 95 4.23 8.48 -5.61
CA ALA A 95 5.67 8.60 -5.76
C ALA A 95 6.19 9.81 -4.96
N ARG A 96 7.29 9.63 -4.21
CA ARG A 96 7.98 10.77 -3.61
C ARG A 96 8.48 11.69 -4.72
N TYR A 97 8.06 12.95 -4.69
CA TYR A 97 8.68 14.00 -5.48
C TYR A 97 10.02 14.36 -4.85
N THR A 98 11.12 13.75 -5.31
CA THR A 98 12.46 14.31 -5.07
C THR A 98 12.74 15.33 -6.16
N ALA A 99 12.65 16.61 -5.82
CA ALA A 99 13.24 17.66 -6.64
C ALA A 99 14.75 17.39 -6.73
N ARG A 100 15.26 17.08 -7.93
CA ARG A 100 16.71 17.10 -8.17
C ARG A 100 17.13 18.57 -8.13
N LYS A 101 18.01 18.94 -7.19
CA LYS A 101 18.82 20.16 -7.28
C LYS A 101 19.89 19.97 -8.35
#